data_AF-A0A397UAV7-F1
#
_entry.id   AF-A0A397UAV7-F1
#
_cell.length_a   1.000
_cell.length_b   1.000
_cell.length_c   1.000
_cell.angle_alpha   90.00
_cell.angle_beta   90.00
_cell.angle_gamma   90.00
#
_symmetry.space_group_name_H-M   'P 1'
#
loop_
_entity.id
_entity.type
_entity.pdbx_description
1 polymer ?
#
loop_
_entity_poly.entity_id
_entity_poly.type
_entity_poly.pdbx_seq_one_letter_code
_entity_poly.pdbx_strand_id
1 'polypeptide(L)'
;MESKIFTGDMPELMEKILKNLKNEIDSLYSCALVNRHWCKTSIPILWQNPFSHKETKPLFISQYFSSLGEDEKFVLKEYGINKEISKTLFDYARFLKVLDLFTLGSSVEFWIEL
;
A
#
# COMPACT_ATOMS: atom_id res chain seq x y z
N MET A 1 18.98 -37.77 -17.81
CA MET A 1 18.24 -36.85 -18.70
C MET A 1 17.34 -36.03 -17.80
N GLU A 2 17.90 -34.95 -17.25
CA GLU A 2 17.15 -34.06 -16.36
C GLU A 2 16.11 -33.33 -17.21
N SER A 3 14.83 -33.61 -16.94
CA SER A 3 13.74 -32.77 -17.42
C SER A 3 13.98 -31.37 -16.88
N LYS A 4 14.43 -30.45 -17.74
CA LYS A 4 14.32 -29.01 -17.52
C LYS A 4 12.83 -28.72 -17.39
N ILE A 5 12.33 -28.80 -16.17
CA ILE A 5 11.05 -28.22 -15.82
C ILE A 5 11.24 -26.75 -16.15
N PHE A 6 10.59 -26.32 -17.22
CA PHE A 6 10.41 -24.92 -17.55
C PHE A 6 9.64 -24.37 -16.36
N THR A 7 10.34 -23.84 -15.35
CA THR A 7 9.71 -23.07 -14.28
C THR A 7 9.14 -21.84 -14.95
N GLY A 8 7.88 -21.97 -15.35
CA GLY A 8 7.07 -21.00 -16.07
C GLY A 8 6.78 -19.79 -15.21
N ASP A 9 7.81 -19.04 -14.84
CA ASP A 9 7.65 -17.66 -14.47
C ASP A 9 7.36 -16.90 -15.76
N MET A 10 6.09 -16.65 -16.02
CA MET A 10 5.64 -15.64 -16.97
C MET A 10 5.14 -14.45 -16.16
N PRO A 11 6.03 -13.54 -15.68
CA PRO A 11 5.65 -12.38 -14.88
C PRO A 11 4.55 -11.55 -15.54
N GLU A 12 4.57 -11.47 -16.87
CA GLU A 12 3.59 -10.77 -17.69
C GLU A 12 2.17 -11.33 -17.54
N LEU A 13 2.03 -12.67 -17.48
CA LEU A 13 0.74 -13.31 -17.27
C LEU A 13 0.24 -13.08 -15.84
N MET A 14 1.13 -13.20 -14.86
CA MET A 14 0.81 -12.92 -13.46
C MET A 14 0.37 -11.45 -13.28
N GLU A 15 1.11 -10.51 -13.82
CA GLU A 15 0.73 -9.09 -13.82
C GLU A 15 -0.63 -8.87 -14.45
N LYS A 16 -0.92 -9.53 -15.58
CA LYS A 16 -2.22 -9.44 -16.24
C LYS A 16 -3.33 -9.99 -15.35
N ILE A 17 -3.13 -11.12 -14.68
CA ILE A 17 -4.10 -11.67 -13.71
C ILE A 17 -4.35 -10.65 -12.60
N LEU A 18 -3.29 -10.15 -11.95
CA LEU A 18 -3.38 -9.20 -10.84
C LEU A 18 -4.05 -7.87 -11.26
N LYS A 19 -3.77 -7.37 -12.47
CA LYS A 19 -4.41 -6.17 -13.02
C LYS A 19 -5.92 -6.35 -13.23
N ASN A 20 -6.39 -7.57 -13.53
CA ASN A 20 -7.83 -7.86 -13.62
C ASN A 20 -8.50 -7.85 -12.24
N LEU A 21 -7.75 -8.10 -11.16
CA LEU A 21 -8.21 -8.07 -9.77
C LEU A 21 -8.14 -6.67 -9.14
N LYS A 22 -7.85 -5.60 -9.90
CA LYS A 22 -7.63 -4.25 -9.36
C LYS A 22 -8.75 -3.69 -8.46
N ASN A 23 -9.98 -4.16 -8.66
CA ASN A 23 -11.15 -3.74 -7.89
C ASN A 23 -11.53 -4.75 -6.77
N GLU A 24 -10.83 -5.87 -6.69
CA GLU A 24 -11.04 -6.93 -5.70
C GLU A 24 -9.90 -6.90 -4.67
N ILE A 25 -10.02 -5.98 -3.71
CA ILE A 25 -8.92 -5.70 -2.76
C ILE A 25 -8.59 -6.91 -1.89
N ASP A 26 -9.60 -7.67 -1.44
CA ASP A 26 -9.39 -8.88 -0.63
C ASP A 26 -8.66 -9.97 -1.44
N SER A 27 -8.98 -10.09 -2.73
CA SER A 27 -8.27 -10.98 -3.66
C SER A 27 -6.81 -10.54 -3.83
N LEU A 28 -6.56 -9.24 -4.03
CA LEU A 28 -5.21 -8.69 -4.14
C LEU A 28 -4.39 -8.82 -2.85
N TYR A 29 -5.04 -8.65 -1.69
CA TYR A 29 -4.40 -8.85 -0.40
C TYR A 29 -3.99 -10.31 -0.22
N SER A 30 -4.88 -11.24 -0.55
CA SER A 30 -4.60 -12.68 -0.53
C SER A 30 -3.44 -13.03 -1.48
N CYS A 31 -3.43 -12.45 -2.69
CA CYS A 31 -2.34 -12.58 -3.66
C CYS A 31 -0.99 -12.08 -3.09
N ALA A 32 -0.99 -10.95 -2.38
CA ALA A 32 0.22 -10.38 -1.82
C ALA A 32 0.89 -11.29 -0.77
N LEU A 33 0.14 -12.23 -0.18
CA LEU A 33 0.64 -13.18 0.83
C LEU A 33 1.18 -14.49 0.24
N VAL A 34 1.00 -14.74 -1.06
CA VAL A 34 1.39 -16.01 -1.71
C VAL A 34 2.91 -16.20 -1.68
N ASN A 35 3.67 -15.26 -2.24
CA ASN A 35 5.13 -15.27 -2.24
C ASN A 35 5.72 -13.87 -2.52
N ARG A 36 7.04 -13.72 -2.49
CA ARG A 36 7.72 -12.43 -2.70
C ARG A 36 7.42 -11.80 -4.07
N HIS A 37 7.25 -12.58 -5.14
CA HIS A 37 7.00 -12.07 -6.47
C HIS A 37 5.58 -11.53 -6.62
N TRP A 38 4.60 -12.28 -6.14
CA TRP A 38 3.20 -11.86 -6.06
C TRP A 38 3.05 -10.64 -5.14
N CYS A 39 3.67 -10.65 -3.97
CA CYS A 39 3.73 -9.51 -3.04
C CYS A 39 4.18 -8.22 -3.73
N LYS A 40 5.35 -8.26 -4.40
CA LYS A 40 5.91 -7.08 -5.09
C LYS A 40 5.03 -6.55 -6.22
N THR A 41 4.14 -7.36 -6.77
CA THR A 41 3.28 -6.99 -7.90
C THR A 41 1.88 -6.57 -7.45
N SER A 42 1.32 -7.24 -6.43
CA SER A 42 0.01 -6.93 -5.87
C SER A 42 0.02 -5.65 -5.05
N ILE A 43 1.07 -5.39 -4.25
CA ILE A 43 1.15 -4.20 -3.39
C ILE A 43 1.03 -2.89 -4.18
N PRO A 44 1.77 -2.66 -5.29
CA PRO A 44 1.61 -1.46 -6.10
C PRO A 44 0.22 -1.28 -6.72
N ILE A 45 -0.59 -2.34 -6.86
CA ILE A 45 -1.96 -2.26 -7.37
C ILE A 45 -2.93 -1.92 -6.22
N LEU A 46 -2.77 -2.59 -5.08
CA LEU A 46 -3.62 -2.40 -3.90
C LEU A 46 -3.52 -0.98 -3.33
N TRP A 47 -2.34 -0.37 -3.41
CA TRP A 47 -2.08 0.97 -2.85
C TRP A 47 -2.25 2.12 -3.86
N GLN A 48 -2.93 1.89 -5.00
CA GLN A 48 -3.20 2.97 -5.98
C GLN A 48 -4.30 3.92 -5.52
N ASN A 49 -5.30 3.41 -4.80
CA ASN A 49 -6.42 4.19 -4.30
C ASN A 49 -6.80 3.71 -2.89
N PRO A 50 -6.16 4.23 -1.84
CA PRO A 50 -6.51 3.85 -0.47
C PRO A 50 -7.91 4.35 -0.07
N PHE A 51 -8.45 5.35 -0.78
CA PHE A 51 -9.69 6.04 -0.42
C PHE A 51 -10.96 5.34 -0.93
N SER A 52 -10.84 4.35 -1.83
CA SER A 52 -12.02 3.63 -2.34
C SER A 52 -12.67 2.70 -1.32
N HIS A 53 -12.02 2.42 -0.19
CA HIS A 53 -12.50 1.46 0.80
C HIS A 53 -13.15 2.15 1.98
N LYS A 54 -14.50 2.12 2.01
CA LYS A 54 -15.31 2.66 3.11
C LYS A 54 -15.00 2.04 4.48
N GLU A 55 -14.40 0.84 4.52
CA GLU A 55 -14.07 0.12 5.76
C GLU A 55 -12.59 0.21 6.14
N THR A 56 -11.76 0.95 5.39
CA THR A 56 -10.35 1.08 5.77
C THR A 56 -10.21 1.88 7.04
N LYS A 57 -9.79 1.22 8.12
CA LYS A 57 -9.27 1.89 9.31
C LYS A 57 -8.19 2.87 8.85
N PRO A 58 -8.08 4.08 9.41
CA PRO A 58 -7.13 5.08 8.95
C PRO A 58 -5.69 4.76 9.36
N LEU A 59 -5.42 3.51 9.73
CA LEU A 59 -4.08 2.96 9.89
C LEU A 59 -3.26 3.21 8.63
N PHE A 60 -3.86 3.16 7.43
CA PHE A 60 -3.20 3.40 6.14
C PHE A 60 -2.41 4.72 6.10
N ILE A 61 -2.83 5.75 6.86
CA ILE A 61 -2.13 7.04 7.00
C ILE A 61 -0.69 6.82 7.44
N SER A 62 -0.46 5.93 8.42
CA SER A 62 0.90 5.63 8.89
C SER A 62 1.80 5.05 7.79
N GLN A 63 1.25 4.22 6.90
CA GLN A 63 2.00 3.65 5.78
C GLN A 63 2.38 4.72 4.76
N TYR A 64 1.52 5.69 4.47
CA TYR A 64 1.89 6.80 3.58
C TYR A 64 2.87 7.76 4.26
N PHE A 65 2.63 8.11 5.52
CA PHE A 65 3.47 9.05 6.27
C PHE A 65 4.87 8.48 6.56
N SER A 66 5.04 7.16 6.52
CA SER A 66 6.36 6.53 6.58
C SER A 66 7.34 7.03 5.51
N SER A 67 6.80 7.49 4.37
CA SER A 67 7.54 7.98 3.21
C SER A 67 7.95 9.45 3.35
N LEU A 68 7.48 10.15 4.38
CA LEU A 68 7.92 11.51 4.71
C LEU A 68 9.38 11.51 5.15
N GLY A 69 10.11 12.57 4.80
CA GLY A 69 11.46 12.81 5.30
C GLY A 69 11.45 13.21 6.77
N GLU A 70 12.64 13.33 7.34
CA GLU A 70 12.80 13.69 8.76
C GLU A 70 12.29 15.10 9.04
N ASP A 71 12.47 16.04 8.12
CA ASP A 71 12.00 17.42 8.25
C ASP A 71 10.47 17.48 8.26
N GLU A 72 9.79 16.77 7.36
CA GLU A 72 8.33 16.74 7.34
C GLU A 72 7.77 16.02 8.59
N LYS A 73 8.41 14.94 9.04
CA LYS A 73 8.04 14.26 10.29
C LYS A 73 8.25 15.15 11.51
N PHE A 74 9.28 15.99 11.50
CA PHE A 74 9.50 16.99 12.55
C PHE A 74 8.38 18.03 12.57
N VAL A 75 8.00 18.56 11.40
CA VAL A 75 6.87 19.50 11.28
C VAL A 75 5.57 18.88 11.82
N LEU A 76 5.28 17.60 11.53
CA LEU A 76 4.11 16.93 12.10
C LEU A 76 4.11 16.93 13.64
N LYS A 77 5.27 16.69 14.26
CA LYS A 77 5.41 16.72 15.72
C LYS A 77 5.17 18.11 16.30
N GLU A 78 5.66 19.16 15.64
CA GLU A 78 5.42 20.56 16.05
C GLU A 78 3.92 20.92 16.03
N TYR A 79 3.16 20.33 15.10
CA TYR A 79 1.70 20.44 15.06
C TYR A 79 0.96 19.51 16.04
N GLY A 80 1.67 18.86 16.96
CA GLY A 80 1.08 17.99 17.98
C GLY A 80 0.80 16.56 17.53
N ILE A 81 1.18 16.18 16.32
CA ILE A 81 1.02 14.82 15.79
C ILE A 81 2.21 13.97 16.26
N ASN A 82 2.18 13.54 17.52
CA ASN A 82 3.22 12.72 18.13
C ASN A 82 2.93 11.22 18.00
N LYS A 83 2.69 10.77 16.75
CA LYS A 83 2.51 9.34 16.43
C LYS A 83 3.83 8.73 15.99
N GLU A 84 4.10 7.52 16.47
CA GLU A 84 5.25 6.76 16.00
C GLU A 84 5.00 6.27 14.57
N ILE A 85 5.67 6.89 13.61
CA ILE A 85 5.61 6.51 12.20
C ILE A 85 6.74 5.52 11.92
N SER A 86 6.39 4.24 11.92
CA SER A 86 7.34 3.15 11.66
C SER A 86 7.82 3.11 10.22
N LYS A 87 9.05 2.64 10.03
CA LYS A 87 9.59 2.35 8.70
C LYS A 87 8.82 1.19 8.06
N THR A 88 8.45 1.36 6.81
CA THR A 88 7.73 0.34 6.03
C THR A 88 8.66 -0.42 5.10
N LEU A 89 8.19 -1.60 4.66
CA LEU A 89 8.89 -2.41 3.65
C LEU A 89 8.86 -1.77 2.26
N PHE A 90 7.79 -1.04 1.96
CA PHE A 90 7.58 -0.35 0.69
C PHE A 90 7.38 1.14 0.92
N ASP A 91 7.83 1.95 -0.03
CA ASP A 91 7.45 3.34 -0.16
C ASP A 91 6.05 3.40 -0.78
N TYR A 92 5.03 3.30 0.08
CA TYR A 92 3.63 3.23 -0.35
C TYR A 92 3.17 4.52 -1.02
N ALA A 93 3.76 5.68 -0.67
CA ALA A 93 3.44 6.94 -1.30
C ALA A 93 3.71 6.95 -2.81
N ARG A 94 4.73 6.22 -3.28
CA ARG A 94 5.02 6.09 -4.72
C ARG A 94 3.95 5.35 -5.52
N PHE A 95 3.11 4.56 -4.87
CA PHE A 95 2.06 3.81 -5.56
C PHE A 95 0.75 4.58 -5.69
N LEU A 96 0.59 5.67 -4.94
CA LEU A 96 -0.63 6.48 -4.94
C LEU A 96 -0.95 7.02 -6.34
N LYS A 97 -2.18 6.77 -6.80
CA LYS A 97 -2.72 7.27 -8.08
C LYS A 97 -3.94 8.15 -7.90
N VAL A 98 -4.67 7.98 -6.81
CA VAL A 98 -5.85 8.79 -6.46
C VAL A 98 -5.56 9.49 -5.15
N LEU A 99 -5.70 10.82 -5.13
CA LEU A 99 -5.58 11.63 -3.93
C LEU A 99 -6.93 12.32 -3.67
N ASP A 100 -7.66 11.83 -2.67
CA ASP A 100 -8.88 12.47 -2.17
C ASP A 100 -8.55 13.22 -0.89
N LEU A 101 -8.45 14.55 -0.99
CA LEU A 101 -8.08 15.40 0.15
C LEU A 101 -9.15 15.45 1.24
N PHE A 102 -10.43 15.30 0.88
CA PHE A 102 -11.51 15.29 1.85
C PHE A 102 -11.45 14.03 2.71
N THR A 103 -11.36 12.87 2.06
CA THR A 103 -11.23 11.58 2.76
C THR A 103 -9.90 11.50 3.52
N LEU A 104 -8.81 12.05 2.96
CA LEU A 104 -7.52 12.13 3.64
C LEU A 104 -7.61 12.94 4.94
N GLY A 105 -8.17 14.16 4.89
CA GLY A 105 -8.31 15.00 6.07
C GLY A 105 -9.07 14.30 7.19
N SER A 106 -10.25 13.76 6.86
CA SER A 106 -11.07 13.00 7.81
C SER A 106 -10.35 11.76 8.36
N SER A 107 -9.59 11.05 7.52
CA SER A 107 -8.81 9.88 7.95
C SER A 107 -7.65 10.26 8.89
N VAL A 108 -6.97 11.38 8.63
CA VAL A 108 -5.90 11.90 9.49
C VAL A 108 -6.44 12.31 10.86
N GLU A 109 -7.58 13.01 10.89
CA GLU A 109 -8.25 13.39 12.14
C GLU A 109 -8.53 12.15 13.02
N PHE A 110 -9.17 11.13 12.46
CA PHE A 110 -9.43 9.88 13.21
C PHE A 110 -8.13 9.15 13.58
N TRP A 111 -7.12 9.14 12.70
CA TRP A 111 -5.85 8.47 12.99
C TRP A 111 -5.09 9.10 14.16
N ILE A 112 -5.19 10.42 14.34
CA ILE A 112 -4.59 11.14 15.47
C ILE A 112 -5.27 10.73 16.79
N GLU A 113 -6.58 10.50 16.77
CA GLU A 113 -7.38 10.12 17.95
C GLU A 113 -7.22 8.66 18.40
N LEU A 114 -6.67 7.78 17.54
CA LEU A 114 -6.42 6.35 17.86
C LEU A 114 -5.35 6.15 18.94
#